data_AF-A0A7W4VPI2-F1
#
_entry.id   AF-A0A7W4VPI2-F1
#
_cell.length_a   1.000
_cell.length_b   1.000
_cell.length_c   1.000
_cell.angle_alpha   90.00
_cell.angle_beta   90.00
_cell.angle_gamma   90.00
#
_symmetry.space_group_name_H-M   'P 1'
#
loop_
_entity.id
_entity.type
_entity.pdbx_description
1 polymer ?
#
loop_
_entity_poly.entity_id
_entity_poly.type
_entity_poly.pdbx_seq_one_letter_code
_entity_poly.pdbx_strand_id
1 'polypeptide(L)'
;MAKRGAKPKPAHLRLIDGTRNVTRHGTEKEIREAVEASVQSFGKLTRPKHLKGEALAAWKRYIEPASWLDASREPAAIAFCELWHEFRFNPTGFPASRHGQMRAYMSELGLTDERNRGDIEKDDKDEFFDD
;
A
#
# COMPACT_ATOMS: atom_id res chain seq x y z
N MET A 1 15.94 -16.12 -62.53
CA MET A 1 15.98 -15.63 -61.13
C MET A 1 14.67 -14.91 -60.81
N ALA A 2 13.93 -15.34 -59.80
CA ALA A 2 12.62 -14.75 -59.46
C ALA A 2 12.79 -13.34 -58.86
N LYS A 3 12.07 -12.36 -59.41
CA LYS A 3 12.04 -10.96 -58.94
C LYS A 3 11.38 -10.94 -57.54
N ARG A 4 12.17 -10.75 -56.48
CA ARG A 4 11.63 -10.63 -55.11
C ARG A 4 10.74 -9.40 -55.03
N GLY A 5 9.52 -9.56 -54.49
CA GLY A 5 8.58 -8.48 -54.21
C GLY A 5 9.13 -7.48 -53.18
N ALA A 6 8.55 -6.29 -53.15
CA ALA A 6 8.98 -5.20 -52.26
C ALA A 6 8.95 -5.64 -50.79
N LYS A 7 10.04 -5.37 -50.06
CA LYS A 7 10.10 -5.64 -48.61
C LYS A 7 9.02 -4.82 -47.89
N PRO A 8 8.33 -5.39 -46.89
CA PRO A 8 7.38 -4.64 -46.07
C PRO A 8 8.10 -3.49 -45.36
N LYS A 9 7.42 -2.35 -45.23
CA LYS A 9 7.95 -1.18 -44.51
C LYS A 9 8.28 -1.58 -43.07
N PRO A 10 9.43 -1.16 -42.51
CA PRO A 10 9.77 -1.47 -41.13
C PRO A 10 8.63 -0.95 -40.23
N ALA A 11 8.16 -1.80 -39.32
CA ALA A 11 7.19 -1.38 -38.32
C ALA A 11 7.83 -0.24 -37.53
N HIS A 12 7.35 0.99 -37.73
CA HIS A 12 7.72 2.11 -36.88
C HIS A 12 7.19 1.78 -35.49
N LEU A 13 8.06 1.21 -34.65
CA LEU A 13 7.82 1.04 -33.23
C LEU A 13 7.67 2.44 -32.67
N ARG A 14 6.42 2.88 -32.52
CA ARG A 14 6.11 4.13 -31.82
C ARG A 14 6.46 3.87 -30.35
N LEU A 15 7.68 4.25 -29.95
CA LEU A 15 7.99 4.41 -28.54
C LEU A 15 7.04 5.49 -28.02
N ILE A 16 6.04 5.06 -27.25
CA ILE A 16 5.19 5.97 -26.49
C ILE A 16 6.06 6.38 -25.29
N ASP A 17 6.77 7.50 -25.42
CA ASP A 17 7.41 8.14 -24.29
C ASP A 17 6.29 8.49 -23.29
N GLY A 18 6.42 7.99 -22.05
CA GLY A 18 5.38 8.06 -21.04
C GLY A 18 4.81 9.48 -20.94
N THR A 19 3.49 9.60 -20.76
CA THR A 19 2.82 10.89 -20.73
C THR A 19 3.45 11.80 -19.67
N ARG A 20 4.18 12.84 -20.10
CA ARG A 20 4.69 13.94 -19.24
C ARG A 20 3.57 14.82 -18.67
N ASN A 21 2.31 14.45 -18.90
CA ASN A 21 1.16 15.21 -18.46
C ASN A 21 0.80 14.81 -17.03
N VAL A 22 1.41 15.51 -16.07
CA VAL A 22 1.19 15.35 -14.62
C VAL A 22 -0.26 15.60 -14.19
N THR A 23 -1.10 16.20 -15.05
CA THR A 23 -2.52 16.48 -14.76
C THR A 23 -3.49 15.47 -15.38
N ARG A 24 -3.00 14.37 -15.98
CA ARG A 24 -3.85 13.32 -16.58
C ARG A 24 -4.84 12.69 -15.58
N HIS A 25 -4.51 12.75 -14.30
CA HIS A 25 -5.32 12.20 -13.21
C HIS A 25 -6.10 13.27 -12.43
N GLY A 26 -6.21 14.48 -13.00
CA GLY A 26 -6.79 15.64 -12.33
C GLY A 26 -5.74 16.55 -11.70
N THR A 27 -6.16 17.76 -11.39
CA THR A 27 -5.40 18.72 -10.59
C THR A 27 -5.33 18.25 -9.13
N GLU A 28 -4.34 18.73 -8.38
CA GLU A 28 -4.17 18.40 -6.96
C GLU A 28 -5.45 18.65 -6.14
N LYS A 29 -6.20 19.70 -6.50
CA LYS A 29 -7.47 20.05 -5.88
C LYS A 29 -8.54 18.98 -6.12
N GLU A 30 -8.69 18.49 -7.35
CA GLU A 30 -9.66 17.45 -7.70
C GLU A 30 -9.33 16.12 -7.02
N ILE A 31 -8.04 15.80 -6.87
CA ILE A 31 -7.59 14.62 -6.12
C ILE A 31 -7.96 14.76 -4.65
N ARG A 32 -7.73 15.94 -4.04
CA ARG A 32 -8.06 16.19 -2.64
C ARG A 32 -9.56 16.13 -2.39
N GLU A 33 -10.37 16.72 -3.27
CA GLU A 33 -11.83 16.66 -3.21
C GLU A 33 -12.34 15.22 -3.36
N ALA A 34 -11.74 14.40 -4.24
CA ALA A 34 -12.10 12.99 -4.41
C ALA A 34 -11.74 12.14 -3.17
N VAL A 35 -10.61 12.43 -2.52
CA VAL A 35 -10.21 11.81 -1.25
C VAL A 35 -11.20 12.19 -0.15
N GLU A 36 -11.53 13.48 -0.02
CA GLU A 36 -12.52 13.95 0.96
C GLU A 36 -13.91 13.34 0.72
N ALA A 37 -14.35 13.23 -0.53
CA ALA A 37 -15.62 12.59 -0.88
C ALA A 37 -15.63 11.08 -0.55
N SER A 38 -14.50 10.39 -0.74
CA SER A 38 -14.37 8.96 -0.37
C SER A 38 -14.38 8.76 1.16
N VAL A 39 -13.76 9.67 1.91
CA VAL A 39 -13.83 9.68 3.37
C VAL A 39 -15.28 9.92 3.85
N GLN A 40 -16.06 10.74 3.15
CA GLN A 40 -17.47 10.97 3.48
C GLN A 40 -18.39 9.77 3.17
N SER A 41 -18.08 8.96 2.15
CA SER A 41 -18.93 7.83 1.76
C SER A 41 -18.72 6.58 2.61
N PHE A 42 -17.48 6.26 2.95
CA PHE A 42 -17.16 5.07 3.76
C PHE A 42 -16.92 5.39 5.24
N GLY A 43 -16.52 6.62 5.56
CA GLY A 43 -16.19 7.02 6.92
C GLY A 43 -14.75 6.66 7.31
N LYS A 44 -14.34 7.14 8.49
CA LYS A 44 -13.00 6.86 9.04
C LYS A 44 -12.89 5.41 9.48
N LEU A 45 -11.75 4.80 9.22
CA LEU A 45 -11.43 3.48 9.75
C LEU A 45 -11.35 3.54 11.27
N THR A 46 -12.22 2.78 11.95
CA THR A 46 -12.25 2.72 13.42
C THR A 46 -11.65 1.43 13.93
N ARG A 47 -10.96 1.49 15.07
CA ARG A 47 -10.35 0.31 15.68
C ARG A 47 -11.42 -0.62 16.27
N PRO A 48 -11.44 -1.91 15.92
CA PRO A 48 -12.30 -2.89 16.56
C PRO A 48 -11.97 -3.07 18.05
N LYS A 49 -13.00 -3.15 18.91
CA LYS A 49 -12.85 -3.31 20.37
C LYS A 49 -12.28 -4.67 20.80
N HIS A 50 -12.34 -5.67 19.93
CA HIS A 50 -11.95 -7.05 20.25
C HIS A 50 -10.47 -7.35 19.96
N LEU A 51 -9.76 -6.49 19.21
CA LEU A 51 -8.33 -6.64 18.95
C LEU A 51 -7.52 -6.51 20.24
N LYS A 52 -6.65 -7.48 20.50
CA LYS A 52 -5.81 -7.55 21.70
C LYS A 52 -4.39 -8.04 21.36
N GLY A 53 -3.45 -7.88 22.30
CA GLY A 53 -2.09 -8.41 22.17
C GLY A 53 -1.33 -7.87 20.95
N GLU A 54 -0.60 -8.75 20.26
CA GLU A 54 0.20 -8.39 19.08
C GLU A 54 -0.65 -7.87 17.91
N ALA A 55 -1.92 -8.29 17.79
CA ALA A 55 -2.83 -7.76 16.77
C ALA A 55 -3.12 -6.28 17.01
N LEU A 56 -3.31 -5.89 18.28
CA LEU A 56 -3.47 -4.49 18.66
C LEU A 56 -2.18 -3.69 18.42
N ALA A 57 -1.02 -4.27 18.69
CA ALA A 57 0.27 -3.63 18.41
C ALA A 57 0.45 -3.40 16.90
N ALA A 58 0.08 -4.37 16.06
CA ALA A 58 0.08 -4.22 14.60
C ALA A 58 -0.86 -3.11 14.14
N TRP A 59 -2.07 -3.03 14.70
CA TRP A 59 -3.03 -1.97 14.37
C TRP A 59 -2.44 -0.59 14.65
N LYS A 60 -1.90 -0.37 15.86
CA LYS A 60 -1.30 0.91 16.25
C LYS A 60 -0.09 1.27 15.39
N ARG A 61 0.71 0.27 15.00
CA ARG A 61 1.95 0.50 14.24
C ARG A 61 1.70 0.78 12.76
N TYR A 62 0.73 0.11 12.16
CA TYR A 62 0.57 0.12 10.70
C TYR A 62 -0.73 0.76 10.23
N ILE A 63 -1.84 0.61 10.96
CA ILE A 63 -3.17 1.02 10.52
C ILE A 63 -3.53 2.41 11.05
N GLU A 64 -3.22 2.69 12.32
CA GLU A 64 -3.48 3.99 12.95
C GLU A 64 -2.76 5.18 12.29
N PRO A 65 -1.47 5.10 11.89
CA PRO A 65 -0.81 6.19 11.18
C PRO A 65 -1.23 6.29 9.70
N ALA A 66 -1.97 5.30 9.17
CA ALA A 66 -2.32 5.24 7.76
C ALA A 66 -3.55 6.11 7.46
N SER A 67 -3.34 7.43 7.40
CA SER A 67 -4.41 8.43 7.16
C SER A 67 -5.12 8.30 5.80
N TRP A 68 -4.55 7.53 4.88
CA TRP A 68 -5.14 7.23 3.56
C TRP A 68 -6.15 6.08 3.60
N LEU A 69 -6.28 5.36 4.72
CA LEU A 69 -7.23 4.26 4.86
C LEU A 69 -8.60 4.76 5.31
N ASP A 70 -9.64 4.24 4.67
CA ASP A 70 -11.05 4.45 5.02
C ASP A 70 -11.68 3.14 5.56
N ALA A 71 -12.94 3.21 5.98
CA ALA A 71 -13.65 2.04 6.51
C ALA A 71 -13.86 0.92 5.47
N SER A 72 -13.72 1.18 4.16
CA SER A 72 -13.84 0.12 3.14
C SER A 72 -12.75 -0.94 3.28
N ARG A 73 -11.61 -0.55 3.87
CA ARG A 73 -10.45 -1.41 4.12
C ARG A 73 -10.46 -2.07 5.49
N GLU A 74 -11.52 -1.88 6.29
CA GLU A 74 -11.64 -2.46 7.63
C GLU A 74 -11.43 -3.99 7.65
N PRO A 75 -12.06 -4.80 6.78
CA PRO A 75 -11.87 -6.25 6.82
C PRO A 75 -10.42 -6.67 6.53
N ALA A 76 -9.76 -5.99 5.59
CA ALA A 76 -8.36 -6.24 5.24
C ALA A 76 -7.40 -5.82 6.37
N ALA A 77 -7.67 -4.69 7.04
CA ALA A 77 -6.90 -4.21 8.18
C ALA A 77 -7.00 -5.18 9.37
N ILE A 78 -8.20 -5.71 9.66
CA ILE A 78 -8.41 -6.70 10.72
C ILE A 78 -7.68 -8.01 10.38
N ALA A 79 -7.87 -8.53 9.16
CA ALA A 79 -7.23 -9.77 8.72
C ALA A 79 -5.70 -9.69 8.79
N PHE A 80 -5.12 -8.55 8.39
CA PHE A 80 -3.69 -8.29 8.56
C PHE A 80 -3.25 -8.35 10.02
N CYS A 81 -3.97 -7.69 10.93
CA CYS A 81 -3.61 -7.67 12.35
C CYS A 81 -3.69 -9.05 13.00
N GLU A 82 -4.69 -9.86 12.66
CA GLU A 82 -4.83 -11.24 13.14
C GLU A 82 -3.71 -12.15 12.58
N LEU A 83 -3.40 -12.04 11.29
CA LEU A 83 -2.27 -12.76 10.67
C LEU A 83 -0.93 -12.36 11.28
N TRP A 84 -0.76 -11.08 11.61
CA TRP A 84 0.44 -10.60 12.30
C TRP A 84 0.56 -11.21 13.69
N HIS A 85 -0.55 -11.27 14.45
CA HIS A 85 -0.56 -11.93 15.75
C HIS A 85 -0.17 -13.41 15.65
N GLU A 86 -0.72 -14.14 14.70
CA GLU A 86 -0.36 -15.55 14.47
C GLU A 86 1.12 -15.72 14.12
N PHE A 87 1.64 -14.88 13.22
CA PHE A 87 3.06 -14.89 12.86
C PHE A 87 3.96 -14.65 14.08
N ARG A 88 3.58 -13.71 14.96
CA ARG A 88 4.32 -13.41 16.18
C ARG A 88 4.20 -14.51 17.24
N PHE A 89 3.05 -15.19 17.30
CA PHE A 89 2.81 -16.26 18.26
C PHE A 89 3.61 -17.54 17.92
N ASN A 90 3.69 -17.92 16.65
CA ASN A 90 4.47 -19.09 16.23
C ASN A 90 5.15 -18.85 14.86
N PRO A 91 6.29 -18.11 14.83
CA PRO A 91 6.99 -17.80 13.58
C PRO A 91 7.47 -19.05 12.84
N THR A 92 7.93 -20.07 13.58
CA THR A 92 8.48 -21.31 13.02
C THR A 92 7.41 -22.19 12.37
N GLY A 93 6.17 -22.13 12.87
CA GLY A 93 5.04 -22.89 12.32
C GLY A 93 4.23 -22.11 11.29
N PHE A 94 4.59 -20.87 10.98
CA PHE A 94 3.81 -20.02 10.08
C PHE A 94 4.04 -20.45 8.62
N PRO A 95 3.03 -21.00 7.93
CA PRO A 95 3.23 -21.59 6.61
C PRO A 95 3.47 -20.51 5.54
N ALA A 96 4.18 -20.90 4.47
CA ALA A 96 4.48 -20.00 3.35
C ALA A 96 3.24 -19.38 2.69
N SER A 97 2.11 -20.09 2.69
CA SER A 97 0.82 -19.57 2.20
C SER A 97 0.31 -18.39 3.02
N ARG A 98 0.39 -18.46 4.36
CA ARG A 98 -0.01 -17.35 5.25
C ARG A 98 0.97 -16.18 5.18
N HIS A 99 2.25 -16.43 4.97
CA HIS A 99 3.22 -15.37 4.61
C HIS A 99 2.84 -14.65 3.31
N GLY A 100 2.36 -15.40 2.30
CA GLY A 100 1.82 -14.83 1.07
C GLY A 100 0.60 -13.95 1.32
N GLN A 101 -0.36 -14.44 2.11
CA GLN A 101 -1.57 -13.68 2.48
C GLN A 101 -1.23 -12.39 3.24
N MET A 102 -0.34 -12.47 4.23
CA MET A 102 0.08 -11.29 5.00
C MET A 102 0.71 -10.23 4.09
N ARG A 103 1.61 -10.61 3.18
CA ARG A 103 2.20 -9.68 2.20
C ARG A 103 1.17 -9.12 1.24
N ALA A 104 0.20 -9.93 0.82
CA ALA A 104 -0.90 -9.47 -0.04
C ALA A 104 -1.73 -8.39 0.66
N TYR A 105 -2.12 -8.59 1.92
CA TYR A 105 -2.84 -7.57 2.69
C TYR A 105 -1.99 -6.31 2.92
N MET A 106 -0.68 -6.45 3.18
CA MET A 106 0.20 -5.28 3.30
C MET A 106 0.26 -4.47 1.99
N SER A 107 0.28 -5.14 0.84
CA SER A 107 0.24 -4.49 -0.47
C SER A 107 -1.12 -3.86 -0.75
N GLU A 108 -2.21 -4.54 -0.40
CA GLU A 108 -3.58 -4.07 -0.62
C GLU A 108 -3.90 -2.82 0.21
N LEU A 109 -3.40 -2.78 1.45
CA LEU A 109 -3.51 -1.63 2.35
C LEU A 109 -2.50 -0.50 2.00
N GLY A 110 -1.62 -0.73 1.02
CA GLY A 110 -0.60 0.25 0.63
C GLY A 110 0.47 0.50 1.69
N LEU A 111 0.64 -0.42 2.65
CA LEU A 111 1.64 -0.31 3.74
C LEU A 111 3.09 -0.51 3.26
N THR A 112 3.24 -1.15 2.10
CA THR A 112 4.53 -1.35 1.43
C THR A 112 4.87 -0.24 0.44
N ASP A 113 3.95 0.68 0.15
CA ASP A 113 4.21 1.79 -0.77
C ASP A 113 4.97 2.90 -0.04
N GLU A 114 6.15 3.25 -0.55
CA GLU A 114 7.00 4.31 0.00
C GLU A 114 6.32 5.68 -0.04
N ARG A 115 5.40 5.92 -0.99
CA ARG A 115 4.66 7.18 -1.13
C ARG A 115 3.69 7.43 0.02
N ASN A 116 3.22 6.36 0.64
CA ASN A 116 2.28 6.42 1.75
C ASN A 116 3.01 6.59 3.10
N ARG A 117 4.33 6.37 3.16
CA ARG A 117 5.15 6.55 4.38
C ARG A 117 5.56 8.01 4.60
N GLY A 118 4.65 8.96 4.35
CA GLY A 118 4.92 10.39 4.48
C GLY A 118 5.67 10.70 5.77
N ASP A 119 6.79 11.41 5.64
CA ASP A 119 7.76 11.84 6.66
C ASP A 119 7.49 11.29 8.06
N ILE A 120 7.72 9.99 8.25
CA ILE A 120 8.03 9.46 9.57
C ILE A 120 9.49 9.86 9.84
N GLU A 121 9.74 11.17 9.91
CA GLU A 121 11.02 11.70 10.39
C GLU A 121 11.12 11.40 11.88
N LYS A 122 11.85 10.31 12.15
CA LYS A 122 12.88 10.16 13.18
C LYS A 122 12.61 10.92 14.48
N ASP A 123 12.02 10.21 15.43
CA ASP A 123 12.30 10.43 16.86
C ASP A 123 13.10 9.24 17.43
N ASP A 124 13.95 8.64 16.58
CA ASP A 124 15.05 7.78 17.06
C ASP A 124 16.09 8.71 17.67
N LYS A 125 15.90 9.06 18.95
CA LYS A 125 16.99 9.53 19.79
C LYS A 125 18.03 8.41 19.82
N ASP A 126 19.16 8.63 19.15
CA ASP A 126 20.30 7.74 19.21
C ASP A 126 20.77 7.60 20.67
N GLU A 127 20.42 6.49 21.32
CA GLU A 127 20.88 6.12 22.67
C GLU A 127 22.41 5.93 22.76
N PHE A 128 23.14 6.10 21.65
CA PHE A 128 24.59 5.88 21.56
C PHE A 128 25.43 7.15 21.78
N PHE A 129 24.82 8.34 21.87
CA PHE A 129 25.53 9.61 22.06
C PHE A 129 25.22 10.34 23.38
N ASP A 130 24.63 9.65 24.36
CA ASP A 130 24.45 10.14 25.73
C ASP A 130 25.33 9.35 26.72
N ASP A 131 26.67 9.49 26.61
CA ASP A 131 27.67 9.62 27.71
C ASP A 131 29.09 9.78 27.12
#